data_AF-A0A4S0IK79-F1
#
_entry.id   AF-A0A4S0IK79-F1
#
_cell.length_a   1.000
_cell.length_b   1.000
_cell.length_c   1.000
_cell.angle_alpha   90.00
_cell.angle_beta   90.00
_cell.angle_gamma   90.00
#
_symmetry.space_group_name_H-M   'P 1'
#
loop_
_entity.id
_entity.type
_entity.pdbx_description
1 polymer ?
#
loop_
_entity_poly.entity_id
_entity_poly.type
_entity_poly.pdbx_seq_one_letter_code
_entity_poly.pdbx_strand_id
1 'polypeptide(L)' 'MGRTKTENIPADVYIQFVRSLFDNAHMLVIGGVCYWILGFMIYWRTDNPLFLAFSFGLLSISLFRYLG' A
#
# COMPACT_ATOMS: atom_id res chain seq x y z
N MET A 1 33.37 -12.66 -19.60
CA MET A 1 31.98 -12.29 -19.93
C MET A 1 31.04 -13.41 -19.45
N GLY A 2 30.72 -13.45 -18.16
CA GLY A 2 29.83 -14.48 -17.59
C GLY A 2 28.39 -14.14 -17.90
N ARG A 3 27.70 -15.00 -18.67
CA ARG A 3 26.28 -14.83 -19.01
C ARG A 3 25.46 -14.79 -17.73
N THR A 4 24.89 -13.63 -17.41
CA THR A 4 23.88 -13.47 -16.36
C THR A 4 22.64 -14.26 -16.78
N LYS A 5 22.50 -15.49 -16.28
CA LYS A 5 21.22 -16.17 -16.28
C LYS A 5 20.26 -15.23 -15.58
N THR A 6 19.20 -14.80 -16.26
CA THR A 6 18.00 -14.26 -15.63
C THR A 6 17.42 -15.39 -14.79
N GLU A 7 18.01 -15.58 -13.61
CA GLU A 7 17.51 -16.46 -12.59
C GLU A 7 16.10 -15.94 -12.30
N ASN A 8 15.09 -16.75 -12.64
CA ASN A 8 13.75 -16.56 -12.12
C ASN A 8 13.91 -16.59 -10.59
N ILE A 9 14.17 -15.43 -9.95
CA ILE A 9 13.09 -14.82 -9.20
C ILE A 9 12.21 -15.87 -8.52
N PRO A 10 12.66 -16.77 -7.62
CA PRO A 10 11.79 -17.81 -7.13
C PRO A 10 10.57 -17.10 -6.55
N ALA A 11 9.37 -17.40 -7.03
CA ALA A 11 8.16 -16.68 -6.65
C ALA A 11 8.01 -16.63 -5.13
N ASP A 12 8.53 -17.65 -4.44
CA ASP A 12 8.66 -17.74 -2.99
C ASP A 12 9.42 -16.57 -2.36
N VAL A 13 10.52 -16.10 -2.96
CA VAL A 13 11.29 -14.94 -2.46
C VAL A 13 10.48 -13.64 -2.57
N TYR A 14 9.76 -13.45 -3.69
CA TYR A 14 8.85 -12.30 -3.84
C TYR A 14 7.71 -12.36 -2.82
N ILE A 15 7.09 -13.54 -2.66
CA ILE A 15 6.01 -13.75 -1.69
C ILE A 15 6.51 -13.51 -0.27
N GLN A 16 7.70 -13.99 0.10
CA GLN A 16 8.29 -13.74 1.43
C GLN A 16 8.63 -12.27 1.67
N PHE A 17 9.14 -11.57 0.66
CA PHE A 17 9.45 -10.15 0.75
C PHE A 17 8.18 -9.33 0.96
N VAL A 18 7.14 -9.62 0.16
CA VAL A 18 5.79 -9.05 0.31
C VAL A 18 5.22 -9.39 1.69
N ARG A 19 5.34 -10.64 2.14
CA ARG A 19 4.86 -11.07 3.45
C ARG A 19 5.58 -10.34 4.58
N SER A 20 6.90 -10.18 4.52
CA SER A 20 7.69 -9.41 5.49
C SER A 20 7.37 -7.91 5.48
N LEU A 21 7.05 -7.36 4.31
CA LEU A 21 6.57 -5.98 4.14
C LEU A 21 5.20 -5.77 4.82
N PHE A 22 4.32 -6.76 4.72
CA PHE A 22 2.97 -6.72 5.27
C PHE A 22 2.86 -7.32 6.70
N ASP A 23 3.88 -8.02 7.18
CA ASP A 23 3.96 -8.59 8.54
C ASP A 23 3.98 -7.49 9.59
N ASN A 24 4.61 -6.36 9.25
CA ASN A 24 4.53 -5.16 10.05
C ASN A 24 3.19 -4.48 9.77
N ALA A 25 2.17 -4.77 10.59
CA ALA A 25 0.87 -4.10 10.56
C ALA A 25 0.99 -2.56 10.54
N HIS A 26 2.07 -2.02 11.10
CA HIS A 26 2.44 -0.61 11.08
C HIS A 26 2.66 -0.07 9.66
N MET A 27 3.23 -0.87 8.75
CA MET A 27 3.51 -0.46 7.37
C MET A 27 2.23 -0.30 6.54
N LEU A 28 1.19 -1.09 6.86
CA LEU A 28 -0.16 -0.95 6.30
C LEU A 28 -0.84 0.36 6.71
N VAL A 29 -0.67 0.75 7.97
CA VAL A 29 -1.19 2.04 8.48
C VAL A 29 -0.48 3.20 7.83
N ILE A 30 0.86 3.15 7.73
CA ILE A 30 1.67 4.19 7.08
C ILE A 30 1.25 4.36 5.61
N GLY A 31 1.11 3.25 4.88
CA GLY A 31 0.60 3.29 3.50
C GLY A 31 -0.81 3.88 3.41
N GLY A 32 -1.71 3.48 4.30
CA GLY A 32 -3.08 4.01 4.38
C GLY A 32 -3.12 5.52 4.63
N VAL A 33 -2.29 6.03 5.54
CA VAL A 33 -2.15 7.46 5.83
C VAL A 33 -1.59 8.22 4.61
N CYS A 34 -0.59 7.66 3.91
CA CYS A 34 -0.08 8.26 2.67
C CYS A 34 -1.16 8.36 1.59
N TYR A 35 -1.94 7.30 1.36
CA TYR A 35 -3.05 7.32 0.40
C TYR A 35 -4.15 8.29 0.81
N TRP A 36 -4.41 8.41 2.11
CA TRP A 36 -5.37 9.38 2.64
C TRP A 36 -4.93 10.83 2.38
N ILE A 37 -3.67 11.17 2.63
CA ILE A 37 -3.12 12.51 2.36
C ILE A 37 -3.18 12.82 0.86
N LEU A 38 -2.80 11.87 0.00
CA LEU A 38 -2.84 12.05 -1.46
C LEU A 38 -4.26 12.27 -1.97
N GLY A 39 -5.21 11.43 -1.57
CA GLY A 39 -6.59 11.58 -2.01
C GLY A 39 -7.28 12.80 -1.40
N PHE A 40 -6.87 13.25 -0.21
CA PHE A 40 -7.28 14.53 0.36
C PHE A 40 -6.73 15.72 -0.46
N MET A 41 -5.46 15.69 -0.87
CA MET A 41 -4.90 16.71 -1.78
C MET A 41 -5.60 16.73 -3.14
N ILE A 42 -5.98 15.57 -3.68
CA ILE A 42 -6.72 15.47 -4.95
C ILE A 42 -8.13 16.05 -4.79
N TYR A 43 -8.80 15.77 -3.67
CA TYR A 43 -10.09 16.38 -3.35
C TYR A 43 -9.98 17.92 -3.32
N TRP A 44 -8.97 18.46 -2.63
CA TRP A 44 -8.74 19.92 -2.55
C TRP A 44 -8.57 20.56 -3.94
N ARG A 45 -8.01 19.83 -4.91
CA ARG A 45 -7.77 20.34 -6.27
C ARG A 45 -8.94 20.11 -7.23
N THR A 46 -9.76 19.10 -7.00
CA THR A 46 -10.77 18.64 -7.98
C THR A 46 -12.20 18.91 -7.51
N ASP A 47 -12.39 19.22 -6.22
CA ASP A 47 -13.70 19.36 -5.53
C ASP A 47 -14.62 18.13 -5.67
N ASN A 48 -14.08 16.99 -6.11
CA ASN A 48 -14.86 15.80 -6.39
C ASN A 48 -14.92 14.89 -5.15
N PRO A 49 -16.10 14.74 -4.51
CA PRO A 49 -16.25 14.04 -3.23
C PRO A 49 -15.95 12.54 -3.30
N LEU A 50 -15.90 11.94 -4.51
CA LEU A 50 -15.51 10.54 -4.68
C LEU A 50 -14.09 10.28 -4.15
N PHE A 51 -13.15 11.20 -4.36
CA PHE A 51 -11.77 11.02 -3.88
C PHE A 51 -11.67 11.07 -2.36
N LEU A 52 -12.51 11.87 -1.71
CA LEU A 52 -12.58 11.93 -0.25
C LEU A 52 -13.18 10.63 0.32
N ALA A 53 -14.25 10.11 -0.30
CA ALA A 53 -14.85 8.83 0.08
C ALA A 53 -13.86 7.66 -0.06
N PHE A 54 -13.11 7.60 -1.17
CA PHE A 54 -12.07 6.58 -1.37
C PHE A 54 -10.92 6.71 -0.35
N SER A 55 -10.49 7.94 -0.05
CA SER A 55 -9.43 8.19 0.94
C SER A 55 -9.81 7.70 2.33
N PHE A 56 -11.00 8.05 2.79
CA PHE A 56 -11.50 7.61 4.10
C PHE A 56 -11.81 6.12 4.13
N GLY A 57 -12.32 5.55 3.02
CA GLY A 57 -12.55 4.12 2.90
C GLY A 57 -11.26 3.31 3.01
N LEU A 58 -10.23 3.70 2.25
CA LEU A 58 -8.91 3.04 2.30
C LEU A 58 -8.26 3.19 3.68
N LEU A 59 -8.33 4.38 4.30
CA LEU A 59 -7.81 4.59 5.65
C LEU A 59 -8.53 3.72 6.69
N SER A 60 -9.86 3.61 6.59
CA SER A 60 -10.66 2.78 7.51
C SER A 60 -10.31 1.30 7.35
N ILE A 61 -10.11 0.81 6.12
CA ILE A 61 -9.69 -0.57 5.86
C ILE A 61 -8.28 -0.81 6.41
N SER A 62 -7.35 0.12 6.21
CA SER A 62 -6.00 0.05 6.77
C SER A 62 -6.00 0.03 8.31
N LEU A 63 -6.87 0.81 8.97
CA LEU A 63 -7.04 0.75 10.42
C LEU A 63 -7.70 -0.55 10.88
N PHE A 64 -8.71 -1.04 10.17
CA PHE A 64 -9.40 -2.28 10.52
C PHE A 64 -8.44 -3.48 10.44
N ARG A 65 -7.53 -3.46 9.46
CA ARG A 65 -6.44 -4.43 9.29
C ARG A 65 -5.33 -4.30 10.35
N TYR A 66 -5.18 -3.13 10.96
CA TYR A 66 -4.22 -2.90 12.05
C TYR A 66 -4.79 -3.34 13.41
N LEU A 67 -6.09 -3.12 13.62
CA LEU A 67 -6.80 -3.51 14.84
C LEU A 67 -7.25 -4.99 14.84
N GLY A 68 -7.15 -5.68 13.69
CA GLY A 68 -7.57 -7.07 13.48
C GLY A 68 -6.57 -7.92 12.69
#